data_AF-A0A8H9ZKE6-F1
#
_entry.id   AF-A0A8H9ZKE6-F1
#
_cell.length_a   1.000
_cell.length_b   1.000
_cell.length_c   1.000
_cell.angle_alpha   90.00
_cell.angle_beta   90.00
_cell.angle_gamma   90.00
#
_symmetry.space_group_name_H-M   'P 1'
#
loop_
_entity.id
_entity.type
_entity.pdbx_description
1 polymer ?
#
loop_
_entity_poly.entity_id
_entity_poly.type
_entity_poly.pdbx_seq_one_letter_code
_entity_poly.pdbx_strand_id
1 'polypeptide(L)'
;MLSRLLLTDADVSKAFAVWLRKKRESRKWSRDALAARSLVPASTIKKFELTGRISFRQLLTLWQCLDDIGVLYDVVDPKKRTEVKIPQTIEEVLKDEF
;
A
#
# COMPACT_ATOMS: atom_id res chain seq x y z
N MET A 1 -25.16 11.73 8.44
CA MET A 1 -24.83 10.30 8.59
C MET A 1 -23.59 9.99 7.76
N LEU A 2 -22.45 9.71 8.39
CA LEU A 2 -21.32 9.12 7.67
C LEU A 2 -21.64 7.64 7.45
N SER A 3 -22.01 7.26 6.23
CA SER A 3 -22.02 5.85 5.85
C SER A 3 -20.57 5.36 5.92
N ARG A 4 -20.23 4.57 6.95
CA ARG A 4 -18.98 3.82 6.93
C ARG A 4 -19.12 2.80 5.80
N LEU A 5 -18.57 3.14 4.64
CA LEU A 5 -18.40 2.18 3.55
C LEU A 5 -17.46 1.09 4.08
N LEU A 6 -18.00 -0.10 4.35
CA LEU A 6 -17.18 -1.26 4.68
C LEU A 6 -16.46 -1.69 3.42
N LEU A 7 -15.13 -1.53 3.40
CA LEU A 7 -14.31 -2.00 2.30
C LEU A 7 -14.21 -3.52 2.33
N THR A 8 -14.48 -4.15 1.19
CA THR A 8 -14.25 -5.58 0.98
C THR A 8 -12.79 -5.85 0.58
N ASP A 9 -12.37 -7.12 0.62
CA ASP A 9 -11.07 -7.52 0.10
C ASP A 9 -10.92 -7.17 -1.39
N ALA A 10 -12.01 -7.23 -2.17
CA ALA A 10 -12.04 -6.88 -3.57
C ALA A 10 -11.81 -5.39 -3.80
N ASP A 11 -12.43 -4.53 -2.97
CA ASP A 11 -12.24 -3.07 -3.05
C ASP A 11 -10.78 -2.71 -2.78
N VAL A 12 -10.21 -3.28 -1.72
CA VAL A 12 -8.80 -3.06 -1.36
C VAL A 12 -7.89 -3.57 -2.47
N SER A 13 -8.08 -4.81 -2.92
CA SER A 13 -7.28 -5.42 -3.99
C SER A 13 -7.31 -4.60 -5.29
N LYS A 14 -8.48 -4.05 -5.63
CA LYS A 14 -8.64 -3.20 -6.82
C LYS A 14 -7.94 -1.86 -6.62
N ALA A 15 -8.00 -1.27 -5.43
CA ALA A 15 -7.27 -0.03 -5.12
C ALA A 15 -5.75 -0.21 -5.28
N PHE A 16 -5.19 -1.31 -4.77
CA PHE A 16 -3.77 -1.67 -4.98
C PHE A 16 -3.42 -1.77 -6.47
N ALA A 17 -4.26 -2.44 -7.27
CA ALA A 17 -4.04 -2.58 -8.71
C ALA A 17 -4.08 -1.25 -9.45
N VAL A 18 -5.04 -0.37 -9.14
CA VAL A 18 -5.14 0.97 -9.73
C VAL A 18 -3.92 1.82 -9.37
N TRP A 19 -3.50 1.80 -8.09
CA TRP A 19 -2.35 2.55 -7.61
C TRP A 19 -1.06 2.14 -8.31
N LEU A 20 -0.74 0.84 -8.31
CA LEU A 20 0.50 0.34 -8.92
C LEU A 20 0.49 0.51 -10.44
N ARG A 21 -0.66 0.34 -11.10
CA ARG A 21 -0.79 0.64 -12.53
C ARG A 21 -0.43 2.10 -12.84
N LYS A 22 -0.97 3.04 -12.06
CA LYS A 22 -0.68 4.48 -12.23
C LYS A 22 0.81 4.77 -12.04
N LYS A 23 1.46 4.18 -11.03
CA LYS A 23 2.90 4.31 -10.77
C LYS A 23 3.77 3.70 -11.88
N ARG A 24 3.31 2.62 -12.53
CA ARG A 24 3.99 2.04 -13.70
C ARG A 24 3.87 2.97 -14.91
N GLU A 25 2.66 3.44 -15.19
CA GLU A 25 2.38 4.32 -16.34
C GLU A 25 3.07 5.68 -16.20
N SER A 26 3.18 6.25 -14.99
CA SER A 26 3.92 7.50 -14.75
C SER A 26 5.42 7.37 -15.04
N ARG A 27 5.98 6.16 -14.90
CA ARG A 27 7.37 5.85 -15.29
C ARG A 27 7.51 5.48 -16.77
N LYS A 28 6.43 5.47 -17.55
CA LYS A 28 6.37 5.02 -18.95
C LYS A 28 6.85 3.58 -19.15
N TRP A 29 6.71 2.72 -18.13
CA TRP A 29 7.11 1.32 -18.24
C TRP A 29 6.00 0.48 -18.85
N SER A 30 6.33 -0.34 -19.85
CA SER A 30 5.45 -1.42 -20.30
C SER A 30 5.31 -2.49 -19.21
N ARG A 31 4.38 -3.43 -19.39
CA ARG A 31 4.28 -4.59 -18.49
C ARG A 31 5.54 -5.45 -18.56
N ASP A 32 6.12 -5.62 -19.74
CA ASP A 32 7.37 -6.36 -19.93
C ASP A 32 8.56 -5.66 -19.25
N ALA A 33 8.62 -4.33 -19.31
CA ALA A 33 9.63 -3.56 -18.61
C ALA A 33 9.54 -3.75 -17.08
N LEU A 34 8.33 -3.78 -16.52
CA LEU A 34 8.14 -4.08 -15.10
C LEU A 34 8.42 -5.56 -14.78
N ALA A 35 8.06 -6.48 -15.67
CA ALA A 35 8.32 -7.91 -15.50
C ALA A 35 9.83 -8.20 -15.38
N ALA A 36 10.64 -7.57 -16.24
CA ALA A 36 12.09 -7.70 -16.20
C ALA A 36 12.74 -7.23 -14.88
N ARG A 37 12.09 -6.30 -14.17
CA ARG A 37 12.58 -5.74 -12.88
C ARG A 37 12.06 -6.49 -11.66
N SER A 38 10.82 -6.93 -11.72
CA SER A 38 10.10 -7.55 -10.60
C SER A 38 10.13 -9.07 -10.59
N LEU A 39 10.56 -9.70 -11.68
CA LEU A 39 10.46 -11.15 -11.90
C LEU A 39 9.01 -11.67 -11.86
N VAL A 40 8.01 -10.78 -11.91
CA VAL A 40 6.59 -11.13 -12.05
C VAL A 40 6.25 -11.14 -13.54
N PRO A 41 5.71 -12.25 -14.10
CA PRO A 41 5.41 -12.32 -15.53
C PRO A 41 4.46 -11.21 -16.00
N ALA A 42 4.67 -10.69 -17.21
CA ALA A 42 3.84 -9.63 -17.79
C ALA A 42 2.35 -10.02 -17.89
N SER A 43 2.05 -11.30 -18.12
CA SER A 43 0.68 -11.86 -18.09
C SER A 43 0.05 -11.78 -16.70
N THR A 44 0.83 -12.05 -15.65
CA THR A 44 0.41 -11.90 -14.25
C THR A 44 0.17 -10.43 -13.90
N ILE A 45 1.07 -9.53 -14.32
CA ILE A 45 0.89 -8.08 -14.15
C ILE A 45 -0.39 -7.61 -14.84
N LYS A 46 -0.64 -8.06 -16.09
CA LYS A 46 -1.89 -7.74 -16.82
C LYS A 46 -3.12 -8.22 -16.05
N LYS A 47 -3.12 -9.47 -15.58
CA LYS A 47 -4.24 -10.04 -14.81
C LYS A 47 -4.49 -9.23 -13.53
N PHE A 48 -3.44 -8.90 -12.79
CA PHE A 48 -3.51 -8.09 -11.58
C PHE A 48 -4.10 -6.71 -11.86
N GLU A 49 -3.57 -5.96 -12.83
CA GLU A 49 -4.06 -4.61 -13.14
C GLU A 49 -5.54 -4.59 -13.56
N LEU A 50 -5.99 -5.62 -14.29
CA LEU A 50 -7.37 -5.73 -14.75
C LEU A 50 -8.32 -6.20 -13.64
N THR A 51 -7.91 -7.17 -12.82
CA THR A 51 -8.82 -7.89 -11.92
C THR A 51 -8.60 -7.61 -10.44
N GLY A 52 -7.48 -7.00 -10.05
CA GLY A 52 -7.05 -6.88 -8.65
C GLY A 52 -6.40 -8.14 -8.08
N ARG A 53 -6.42 -9.27 -8.80
CA ARG A 53 -6.00 -10.57 -8.25
C ARG A 53 -4.52 -10.85 -8.47
N ILE A 54 -3.79 -11.06 -7.37
CA ILE A 54 -2.38 -11.46 -7.37
C ILE A 54 -2.04 -12.12 -6.02
N SER A 55 -0.95 -12.87 -5.93
CA SER A 55 -0.44 -13.33 -4.63
C SER A 55 0.20 -12.18 -3.84
N PHE A 56 0.16 -12.26 -2.51
CA PHE A 56 0.73 -11.24 -1.64
C PHE A 56 2.22 -11.01 -1.88
N ARG A 57 3.02 -12.07 -2.04
CA ARG A 57 4.45 -11.95 -2.36
C ARG A 57 4.69 -11.14 -3.63
N GLN A 58 3.98 -11.46 -4.71
CA GLN A 58 4.12 -10.74 -5.98
C GLN A 58 3.64 -9.29 -5.85
N LEU A 59 2.59 -9.01 -5.07
CA LEU A 59 2.17 -7.64 -4.77
C LEU A 59 3.31 -6.84 -4.13
N LEU A 60 3.96 -7.38 -3.10
CA LEU A 60 5.09 -6.72 -2.44
C LEU A 60 6.27 -6.50 -3.41
N THR A 61 6.57 -7.46 -4.27
CA THR A 61 7.64 -7.30 -5.27
C THR A 61 7.31 -6.23 -6.31
N LEU A 62 6.06 -6.17 -6.79
CA LEU A 62 5.63 -5.07 -7.67
C LEU A 62 5.68 -3.73 -6.97
N TRP A 63 5.25 -3.68 -5.70
CA TRP A 63 5.27 -2.47 -4.89
C TRP A 63 6.70 -1.96 -4.72
N GLN A 64 7.65 -2.80 -4.31
CA GLN A 64 9.06 -2.42 -4.18
C GLN A 64 9.68 -1.87 -5.47
N CYS A 65 9.22 -2.33 -6.64
CA CYS A 65 9.67 -1.80 -7.93
C CYS A 65 9.04 -0.45 -8.29
N LEU A 66 7.85 -0.15 -7.73
CA LEU A 66 6.99 0.94 -8.20
C LEU A 66 6.73 2.02 -7.13
N ASP A 67 6.99 1.76 -5.88
CA ASP A 67 6.77 2.68 -4.77
C ASP A 67 7.61 2.27 -3.55
N ASP A 68 7.58 3.10 -2.51
CA ASP A 68 8.27 2.78 -1.27
C ASP A 68 7.55 1.67 -0.51
N ILE A 69 8.21 0.50 -0.40
CA ILE A 69 7.72 -0.65 0.37
C ILE A 69 7.63 -0.37 1.88
N GLY A 70 8.40 0.61 2.37
CA GLY A 70 8.36 1.07 3.76
C GLY A 70 6.97 1.52 4.18
N VAL A 71 6.18 2.12 3.27
CA VAL A 71 4.79 2.52 3.56
C VAL A 71 3.92 1.33 3.97
N LEU A 72 4.09 0.16 3.35
CA LEU A 72 3.33 -1.04 3.72
C LEU A 72 3.81 -1.64 5.04
N TYR A 73 5.11 -1.57 5.31
CA TYR A 73 5.66 -2.00 6.59
C TYR A 73 5.16 -1.11 7.74
N ASP A 74 5.18 0.20 7.54
CA ASP A 74 4.77 1.19 8.53
C ASP A 74 3.30 1.02 8.97
N VAL A 75 2.44 0.54 8.06
CA VAL A 75 1.03 0.24 8.37
C VAL A 75 0.89 -0.82 9.47
N VAL A 76 1.86 -1.72 9.62
CA VAL A 76 1.84 -2.79 10.62
C VAL A 76 2.89 -2.63 11.72
N ASP A 77 3.80 -1.66 11.60
CA ASP A 77 4.81 -1.38 12.63
C ASP A 77 4.18 -0.74 13.88
N PRO A 78 4.17 -1.43 15.04
CA PRO A 78 3.57 -0.91 16.26
C PRO A 78 4.29 0.34 16.79
N LYS A 79 5.54 0.61 16.39
CA LYS A 79 6.27 1.82 16.81
C LYS A 79 5.83 3.06 16.03
N LYS A 80 5.36 2.87 14.79
CA LYS A 80 4.88 3.95 13.90
C LYS A 80 3.37 4.10 13.90
N ARG A 81 2.65 3.04 14.30
CA ARG A 81 1.34 3.21 14.93
C ARG A 81 1.61 3.90 16.26
N THR A 82 1.73 5.22 16.25
CA THR A 82 1.48 5.99 17.47
C THR A 82 0.13 5.52 17.96
N GLU A 83 0.14 4.65 18.97
CA GLU A 83 -0.85 4.71 20.03
C GLU A 83 -0.98 6.20 20.27
N VAL A 84 -2.18 6.74 20.05
CA VAL A 84 -2.51 8.05 20.60
C VAL A 84 -2.18 7.86 22.07
N LYS A 85 -1.03 8.38 22.51
CA LYS A 85 -0.65 8.38 23.91
C LYS A 85 -1.65 9.32 24.53
N ILE A 86 -2.77 8.78 24.95
CA ILE A 86 -3.72 9.51 25.78
C ILE A 86 -2.92 9.81 27.04
N PRO A 87 -2.63 11.08 27.33
CA PRO A 87 -1.85 11.43 28.50
C PRO A 87 -2.51 10.80 29.71
N GLN A 88 -1.74 10.02 30.48
CA GLN A 88 -2.28 9.36 31.68
C GLN A 88 -2.20 10.28 32.90
N THR A 89 -1.50 11.42 32.77
CA THR A 89 -1.26 12.39 33.83
C THR A 89 -1.37 13.82 33.33
N ILE A 90 -1.64 14.75 34.24
CA ILE A 90 -1.72 16.19 33.94
C ILE A 90 -0.35 16.70 33.49
N GLU A 91 0.73 16.16 34.05
CA GLU A 91 2.11 16.51 33.72
C GLU A 91 2.48 16.14 32.28
N GLU A 92 1.91 15.08 31.71
CA GLU A 92 2.09 14.71 30.30
C GLU A 92 1.32 15.64 29.36
N VAL A 93 0.12 16.09 29.74
CA VAL A 93 -0.66 17.08 28.96
C VAL A 93 0.10 18.41 28.86
N LEU A 94 0.68 18.87 29.96
CA LEU A 94 1.38 20.16 30.03
C LEU A 94 2.72 20.18 29.24
N LYS A 95 3.27 19.01 28.87
CA LYS A 95 4.50 18.90 28.08
C LYS A 95 4.29 18.99 26.58
N ASP A 96 3.09 18.74 26.09
CA ASP A 96 2.76 18.80 24.66
C ASP A 96 2.32 20.21 24.19
N GLU A 97 2.23 21.20 25.10
CA GLU A 97 1.85 22.59 24.78
C GLU A 97 3.02 23.58 24.60
N PHE A 98 4.28 23.11 24.59
CA PHE A 98 5.48 23.96 24.36
C PHE A 98 6.53 23.31 23.46
#